data_AF-A0A4R8LJA1-F1
#
_entry.id   AF-A0A4R8LJA1-F1
#
_cell.length_a   1.000
_cell.length_b   1.000
_cell.length_c   1.000
_cell.angle_alpha   90.00
_cell.angle_beta   90.00
_cell.angle_gamma   90.00
#
_symmetry.space_group_name_H-M   'P 1'
#
loop_
_entity.id
_entity.type
_entity.pdbx_description
1 polymer ?
#
loop_
_entity_poly.entity_id
_entity_poly.type
_entity_poly.pdbx_seq_one_letter_code
_entity_poly.pdbx_strand_id
1 'polypeptide(L)'
;MSRADKIHTDILRFAFKVELARGASFIASTLSPESTAAAVAEVLESFVVDRGPDGLEDFRTLLIQELKKRRCVNAAQVVDTYSRIRLS
;
A
#
# COMPACT_ATOMS: atom_id res chain seq x y z
N MET A 1 5.23 6.60 -19.91
CA MET A 1 3.96 6.00 -19.46
C MET A 1 2.89 6.35 -20.49
N SER A 2 2.20 5.37 -21.04
CA SER A 2 1.18 5.59 -22.08
C SER A 2 -0.09 6.21 -21.48
N ARG A 3 -0.92 6.82 -22.32
CA ARG A 3 -2.21 7.39 -21.91
C ARG A 3 -3.14 6.31 -21.34
N ALA A 4 -3.10 5.09 -21.88
CA ALA A 4 -3.87 3.95 -21.39
C ALA A 4 -3.44 3.54 -19.97
N ASP A 5 -2.13 3.43 -19.72
CA ASP A 5 -1.57 3.09 -18.40
C ASP A 5 -1.98 4.11 -17.34
N LYS A 6 -2.00 5.40 -17.70
CA LYS A 6 -2.43 6.47 -16.80
C LYS A 6 -3.90 6.36 -16.42
N ILE A 7 -4.78 6.13 -17.40
CA ILE A 7 -6.22 5.96 -17.15
C ILE A 7 -6.47 4.76 -16.23
N HIS A 8 -5.79 3.64 -16.49
CA HIS A 8 -5.90 2.45 -15.64
C HIS A 8 -5.45 2.75 -14.20
N THR A 9 -4.31 3.43 -14.03
CA THR A 9 -3.79 3.85 -12.72
C THR A 9 -4.78 4.77 -11.98
N ASP A 10 -5.40 5.72 -12.69
CA ASP A 10 -6.37 6.65 -12.10
C ASP A 10 -7.66 5.93 -11.66
N ILE A 11 -8.12 4.92 -12.43
CA ILE A 11 -9.24 4.05 -12.04
C ILE A 11 -8.92 3.27 -10.77
N LEU A 12 -7.75 2.65 -10.69
CA LEU A 12 -7.32 1.90 -9.49
C LEU A 12 -7.18 2.82 -8.27
N ARG A 13 -6.61 4.01 -8.45
CA ARG A 13 -6.54 5.05 -7.40
C ARG A 13 -7.92 5.44 -6.88
N PHE A 14 -8.92 5.52 -7.76
CA PHE A 14 -10.28 5.79 -7.36
C PHE A 14 -10.91 4.60 -6.62
N ALA A 15 -10.71 3.38 -7.13
CA ALA A 15 -11.25 2.16 -6.55
C ALA A 15 -10.73 1.86 -5.13
N PHE A 16 -9.45 2.16 -4.87
CA PHE A 16 -8.77 1.93 -3.59
C PHE A 16 -8.62 3.20 -2.73
N LYS A 17 -9.35 4.28 -3.06
CA LYS A 17 -9.14 5.60 -2.47
C LYS A 17 -9.21 5.59 -0.94
N VAL A 18 -10.15 4.83 -0.37
CA VAL A 18 -10.38 4.78 1.08
C VAL A 18 -9.25 4.00 1.77
N GLU A 19 -8.91 2.83 1.24
CA GLU A 19 -7.85 1.96 1.74
C GLU A 19 -6.49 2.64 1.65
N LEU A 20 -6.21 3.34 0.53
CA LEU A 20 -4.98 4.12 0.35
C LEU A 20 -4.89 5.25 1.38
N ALA A 21 -5.98 6.01 1.57
CA ALA A 21 -5.99 7.12 2.53
C ALA A 21 -5.80 6.63 3.96
N ARG A 22 -6.50 5.56 4.35
CA ARG A 22 -6.40 4.94 5.68
C ARG A 22 -5.00 4.36 5.90
N GLY A 23 -4.54 3.50 5.01
CA GLY A 23 -3.27 2.79 5.13
C GLY A 23 -2.08 3.74 5.15
N ALA A 24 -2.03 4.69 4.21
CA ALA A 24 -0.94 5.67 4.18
C ALA A 24 -0.92 6.56 5.43
N SER A 25 -2.06 6.83 6.07
CA SER A 25 -2.12 7.68 7.27
C SER A 25 -1.69 6.91 8.51
N PHE A 26 -2.15 5.66 8.65
CA PHE A 26 -1.74 4.80 9.73
C PHE A 26 -0.23 4.53 9.69
N ILE A 27 0.30 4.12 8.53
CA ILE A 27 1.73 3.87 8.34
C ILE A 27 2.56 5.15 8.56
N ALA A 28 2.08 6.32 8.11
CA ALA A 28 2.82 7.57 8.32
C ALA A 28 2.87 8.04 9.79
N SER A 29 1.97 7.54 10.65
CA SER A 29 1.95 7.88 12.08
C SER A 29 2.86 7.01 12.96
N THR A 30 3.50 5.98 12.40
CA THR A 30 4.39 5.10 13.18
C THR A 30 5.72 5.80 13.47
N LEU A 31 6.28 5.53 14.65
CA LEU A 31 7.49 6.21 15.14
C LEU A 31 8.73 5.31 15.16
N SER A 32 8.56 4.00 15.01
CA SER A 32 9.66 3.02 15.02
C SER A 32 9.64 2.13 13.78
N PRO A 33 10.79 1.57 13.37
CA PRO A 33 10.83 0.59 12.28
C PRO A 33 9.92 -0.62 12.52
N GLU A 34 9.86 -1.11 13.76
CA GLU A 34 9.03 -2.26 14.16
C GLU A 34 7.53 -1.94 14.04
N SER A 35 7.09 -0.79 14.55
CA SER A 35 5.69 -0.36 14.42
C SER A 35 5.31 -0.07 12.96
N THR A 36 6.27 0.40 12.16
CA THR A 36 6.08 0.59 10.72
C THR A 36 5.87 -0.75 10.01
N ALA A 37 6.69 -1.75 10.29
CA ALA A 37 6.55 -3.08 9.70
C ALA A 37 5.21 -3.74 10.08
N ALA A 38 4.80 -3.62 11.35
CA ALA A 38 3.51 -4.10 11.81
C ALA A 38 2.33 -3.40 11.11
N ALA A 39 2.37 -2.07 11.01
CA ALA A 39 1.34 -1.30 10.31
C ALA A 39 1.26 -1.63 8.82
N VAL A 40 2.40 -1.86 8.16
CA VAL A 40 2.44 -2.31 6.76
C VAL A 40 1.77 -3.68 6.60
N ALA A 41 2.12 -4.64 7.45
CA ALA A 41 1.51 -5.97 7.42
C ALA A 41 -0.01 -5.89 7.63
N GLU A 42 -0.47 -5.12 8.63
CA GLU A 42 -1.89 -4.94 8.91
C GLU A 42 -2.65 -4.35 7.71
N VAL A 43 -2.10 -3.30 7.09
CA VAL A 43 -2.73 -2.64 5.94
C VAL A 43 -2.84 -3.57 4.74
N LEU A 44 -1.78 -4.33 4.43
CA LEU A 44 -1.77 -5.23 3.27
C LEU A 44 -2.63 -6.49 3.52
N GLU A 45 -2.61 -7.05 4.71
CA GLU A 45 -3.48 -8.18 5.05
C GLU A 45 -4.95 -7.77 5.11
N SER A 46 -5.27 -6.60 5.68
CA SER A 46 -6.65 -6.09 5.70
C SER A 46 -7.19 -5.89 4.29
N PHE A 47 -6.36 -5.36 3.38
CA PHE A 47 -6.75 -5.24 1.96
C PHE A 47 -7.13 -6.61 1.37
N VAL A 48 -6.32 -7.64 1.62
CA VAL A 48 -6.62 -8.99 1.12
C VAL A 48 -7.87 -9.58 1.74
N VAL A 49 -8.08 -9.37 3.04
CA VAL A 49 -9.30 -9.83 3.72
C VAL A 49 -10.55 -9.18 3.11
N ASP A 50 -10.48 -7.87 2.83
CA ASP A 50 -11.64 -7.10 2.38
C ASP A 50 -11.92 -7.25 0.87
N ARG A 51 -10.88 -7.38 0.04
CA ARG A 51 -10.98 -7.34 -1.43
C ARG A 51 -10.55 -8.63 -2.13
N GLY A 52 -9.95 -9.57 -1.39
CA GLY A 52 -9.25 -10.72 -1.96
C GLY A 52 -7.80 -10.39 -2.37
N PRO A 53 -7.01 -11.40 -2.78
CA PRO A 53 -5.61 -11.21 -3.14
C PRO A 53 -5.44 -10.50 -4.50
N ASP A 54 -6.48 -10.45 -5.32
CA ASP A 54 -6.44 -9.81 -6.63
C ASP A 54 -6.29 -8.30 -6.48
N GLY A 55 -5.34 -7.71 -7.22
CA GLY A 55 -5.04 -6.27 -7.15
C GLY A 55 -4.18 -5.85 -5.95
N LEU A 56 -3.67 -6.80 -5.14
CA LEU A 56 -2.75 -6.47 -4.04
C LEU A 56 -1.48 -5.76 -4.54
N GLU A 57 -0.89 -6.23 -5.64
CA GLU A 57 0.32 -5.61 -6.20
C GLU A 57 0.06 -4.18 -6.72
N ASP A 58 -1.13 -3.94 -7.31
CA ASP A 58 -1.56 -2.61 -7.74
C ASP A 58 -1.76 -1.69 -6.53
N PHE A 59 -2.45 -2.18 -5.50
CA PHE A 59 -2.65 -1.45 -4.25
C PHE A 59 -1.32 -1.10 -3.59
N ARG A 60 -0.41 -2.07 -3.49
CA ARG A 60 0.94 -1.90 -2.95
C ARG A 60 1.73 -0.84 -3.71
N THR A 61 1.70 -0.88 -5.03
CA THR A 61 2.35 0.10 -5.90
C THR A 61 1.80 1.51 -5.64
N LEU A 62 0.48 1.65 -5.54
CA LEU A 62 -0.15 2.94 -5.26
C LEU A 62 0.15 3.42 -3.83
N LEU A 63 0.19 2.53 -2.85
CA LEU A 63 0.52 2.86 -1.46
C LEU A 63 1.96 3.38 -1.33
N ILE A 64 2.92 2.74 -2.01
CA ILE A 64 4.31 3.21 -2.11
C ILE A 64 4.36 4.64 -2.66
N GLN A 65 3.59 4.93 -3.71
CA GLN A 65 3.51 6.27 -4.29
C GLN A 65 2.94 7.29 -3.30
N GLU A 66 1.87 6.95 -2.58
CA GLU A 66 1.28 7.84 -1.58
C GLU A 66 2.21 8.12 -0.39
N LEU A 67 2.93 7.11 0.09
CA LEU A 67 3.94 7.27 1.14
C LEU A 67 5.11 8.14 0.67
N LYS A 68 5.60 7.94 -0.56
CA LYS A 68 6.66 8.79 -1.15
C LYS A 68 6.21 10.25 -1.28
N LYS A 69 4.95 10.51 -1.69
CA LYS A 69 4.38 11.87 -1.73
C LYS A 69 4.37 12.54 -0.35
N ARG A 70 4.15 11.77 0.71
CA ARG A 70 4.19 12.22 2.12
C ARG A 70 5.60 12.31 2.71
N ARG A 71 6.65 12.08 1.91
CA ARG A 71 8.07 12.00 2.33
C ARG A 71 8.37 10.83 3.30
N CYS A 72 7.48 9.85 3.42
CA CYS A 72 7.67 8.64 4.24
C CYS A 72 8.44 7.57 3.45
N VAL A 73 9.67 7.87 3.02
CA VAL A 73 10.45 7.01 2.11
C VAL A 73 10.80 5.66 2.74
N ASN A 74 11.16 5.65 4.04
CA ASN A 74 11.46 4.40 4.76
C ASN A 74 10.26 3.47 4.81
N ALA A 75 9.07 4.01 5.11
CA ALA A 75 7.84 3.23 5.10
C ALA A 75 7.50 2.69 3.70
N ALA A 76 7.72 3.49 2.66
CA ALA A 76 7.56 3.04 1.28
C ALA A 76 8.51 1.86 0.95
N GLN A 77 9.74 1.88 1.47
CA GLN A 77 10.67 0.75 1.31
C GLN A 77 10.20 -0.50 2.04
N VAL A 78 9.64 -0.36 3.25
CA VAL A 78 9.08 -1.51 4.00
C VAL A 78 7.92 -2.15 3.24
N VAL A 79 7.03 -1.33 2.64
CA VAL A 79 5.98 -1.83 1.74
C VAL A 79 6.59 -2.56 0.54
N ASP A 80 7.65 -2.02 -0.07
CA ASP A 80 8.36 -2.58 -1.22
C ASP A 80 9.17 -3.87 -0.93
N THR A 81 9.55 -4.11 0.32
CA THR A 81 10.20 -5.36 0.75
C THR A 81 9.24 -6.36 1.37
N TYR A 82 7.99 -5.97 1.64
CA TYR A 82 7.01 -6.85 2.27
C TYR A 82 6.78 -8.11 1.43
N SER A 83 7.08 -9.27 2.02
CA SER A 83 6.74 -10.58 1.47
C SER A 83 5.66 -11.21 2.32
N ARG A 84 4.54 -11.55 1.68
CA ARG A 84 3.45 -12.24 2.33
C ARG A 84 3.85 -13.70 2.54
N ILE A 85 4.02 -14.13 3.79
CA ILE A 85 4.21 -15.56 4.08
C ILE A 85 2.87 -16.24 3.82
N ARG A 86 2.74 -16.94 2.69
CA ARG A 86 1.61 -17.86 2.50
C ARG A 86 1.83 -19.04 3.43
N LEU A 87 1.04 -19.11 4.50
CA LEU A 87 0.78 -20.39 5.15
C LEU A 87 -0.02 -21.21 4.14
N SER A 88 0.69 -22.15 3.51
CA SER A 88 0.17 -23.22 2.65
C SER A 88 -0.68 -24.20 3.44
#